data_AF-A0A7X8H8I4-F1
#
_entry.id   AF-A0A7X8H8I4-F1
#
_cell.length_a   1.000
_cell.length_b   1.000
_cell.length_c   1.000
_cell.angle_alpha   90.00
_cell.angle_beta   90.00
_cell.angle_gamma   90.00
#
_symmetry.space_group_name_H-M   'P 1'
#
loop_
_entity.id
_entity.type
_entity.pdbx_description
1 polymer ?
#
loop_
_entity_poly.entity_id
_entity_poly.type
_entity_poly.pdbx_seq_one_letter_code
_entity_poly.pdbx_strand_id
1 'polypeptide(L)'
;MNQYELGMVLRSTLTEEEVNQVVENVKSRIGELGGECTGIHLWGKRRLAHPIKKQTEGIYVFLNFSLSPQSVKELVRTVQFIDVVLRHILVKDEKKATVKEKKSAEIPVVETNQEPQSEEVKEVSVSENDDVQTPSE
;
A
#
# COMPACT_ATOMS: atom_id res chain seq x y z
N MET A 1 -27.49 1.75 -5.79
CA MET A 1 -26.49 1.93 -4.72
C MET A 1 -25.39 2.82 -5.25
N ASN A 2 -24.74 3.60 -4.40
CA ASN A 2 -23.62 4.44 -4.80
C ASN A 2 -22.33 3.80 -4.31
N GLN A 3 -21.25 4.04 -5.04
CA GLN A 3 -19.90 3.66 -4.63
C GLN A 3 -19.35 4.74 -3.68
N TYR A 4 -18.69 4.30 -2.62
CA TYR A 4 -18.04 5.15 -1.65
C TYR A 4 -16.65 4.62 -1.33
N GLU A 5 -15.77 5.55 -0.99
CA GLU A 5 -14.49 5.28 -0.38
C GLU A 5 -14.50 5.82 1.06
N LEU A 6 -14.15 4.97 2.02
CA LEU A 6 -13.95 5.33 3.42
C LEU A 6 -12.47 5.26 3.74
N GLY A 7 -11.86 6.42 3.95
CA GLY A 7 -10.53 6.53 4.53
C GLY A 7 -10.62 6.62 6.05
N MET A 8 -9.84 5.79 6.75
CA MET A 8 -9.72 5.81 8.21
C MET A 8 -8.26 5.92 8.62
N VAL A 9 -8.03 6.70 9.67
CA VAL A 9 -6.74 6.79 10.36
C VAL A 9 -6.93 6.17 11.74
N LEU A 10 -6.27 5.04 11.99
CA LEU A 10 -6.28 4.35 13.28
C LEU A 10 -5.09 4.78 14.14
N ARG A 11 -5.17 4.54 15.45
CA ARG A 11 -4.05 4.76 16.38
C ARG A 11 -2.84 3.92 15.97
N SER A 12 -1.65 4.50 16.08
CA SER A 12 -0.38 3.82 15.75
C SER A 12 0.08 2.80 16.80
N THR A 13 -0.63 2.71 17.93
CA THR A 13 -0.34 1.75 19.01
C THR A 13 -0.95 0.38 18.76
N LEU A 14 -1.80 0.24 17.74
CA LEU A 14 -2.49 -1.01 17.43
C LEU A 14 -1.54 -2.03 16.79
N THR A 15 -1.75 -3.31 17.09
CA THR A 15 -1.11 -4.40 16.35
C THR A 15 -1.77 -4.62 15.00
N GLU A 16 -1.14 -5.39 14.12
CA GLU A 16 -1.70 -5.74 12.82
C GLU A 16 -2.98 -6.59 12.98
N GLU A 17 -3.06 -7.48 13.98
CA GLU A 17 -4.29 -8.23 14.25
C GLU A 17 -5.43 -7.31 14.68
N GLU A 18 -5.16 -6.33 15.55
CA GLU A 18 -6.18 -5.37 16.00
C GLU A 18 -6.68 -4.49 14.84
N VAL A 19 -5.78 -4.07 13.95
CA VAL A 19 -6.17 -3.35 12.72
C VAL A 19 -7.10 -4.20 11.87
N ASN A 20 -6.75 -5.47 11.63
CA ASN A 20 -7.57 -6.39 10.84
C ASN A 20 -8.94 -6.64 11.49
N GLN A 21 -9.02 -6.73 12.82
CA GLN A 21 -10.29 -6.83 13.55
C GLN A 21 -11.17 -5.60 13.32
N VAL A 22 -10.60 -4.40 13.41
CA VAL A 22 -11.35 -3.15 13.15
C VAL A 22 -11.87 -3.13 11.72
N VAL A 23 -11.05 -3.54 10.76
CA VAL A 23 -11.43 -3.61 9.33
C VAL A 23 -12.55 -4.62 9.11
N GLU A 24 -12.45 -5.82 9.68
CA GLU A 24 -13.49 -6.85 9.53
C GLU A 24 -14.79 -6.45 10.23
N ASN A 25 -14.72 -5.75 11.37
CA ASN A 25 -15.90 -5.18 12.05
C ASN A 25 -16.63 -4.17 11.15
N VAL A 26 -15.87 -3.26 10.51
CA VAL A 26 -16.46 -2.27 9.57
C VAL A 26 -17.04 -2.97 8.35
N LYS A 27 -16.35 -3.96 7.79
CA LYS A 27 -16.82 -4.76 6.65
C LYS A 27 -18.08 -5.56 6.98
N SER A 28 -18.14 -6.21 8.14
CA SER A 28 -19.34 -6.90 8.63
C SER A 28 -20.50 -5.93 8.72
N ARG A 29 -20.27 -4.74 9.28
CA ARG A 29 -21.29 -3.70 9.39
C ARG A 29 -21.80 -3.22 8.02
N ILE A 30 -20.93 -3.14 7.01
CA ILE A 30 -21.33 -2.85 5.62
C ILE A 30 -22.26 -3.95 5.09
N GLY A 31 -21.93 -5.22 5.33
CA GLY A 31 -22.76 -6.37 4.93
C GLY A 31 -24.13 -6.38 5.61
N GLU A 32 -24.20 -6.11 6.92
CA GLU A 32 -25.45 -5.99 7.68
C GLU A 32 -26.38 -4.89 7.13
N LEU A 33 -25.78 -3.81 6.62
CA LEU A 33 -26.49 -2.66 6.04
C LEU A 33 -26.91 -2.89 4.57
N GLY A 34 -26.68 -4.10 4.03
CA GLY A 34 -27.03 -4.49 2.67
C GLY A 34 -26.07 -3.94 1.61
N GLY A 35 -24.83 -3.65 1.98
CA GLY A 35 -23.77 -3.21 1.07
C GLY A 35 -22.78 -4.31 0.72
N GLU A 36 -21.91 -4.01 -0.23
CA GLU A 36 -20.85 -4.91 -0.69
C GLU A 36 -19.51 -4.19 -0.65
N CYS A 37 -18.49 -4.83 -0.07
CA CYS A 37 -17.13 -4.29 -0.04
C CYS A 37 -16.38 -4.74 -1.30
N THR A 38 -15.96 -3.79 -2.13
CA THR A 38 -15.24 -4.02 -3.39
C THR A 38 -13.74 -4.16 -3.19
N GLY A 39 -13.16 -3.48 -2.19
CA GLY A 39 -11.73 -3.55 -1.95
C GLY A 39 -11.28 -2.94 -0.63
N ILE A 40 -10.17 -3.43 -0.11
CA ILE A 40 -9.54 -2.96 1.13
C ILE A 40 -8.07 -2.68 0.83
N HIS A 41 -7.60 -1.50 1.21
CA HIS A 41 -6.22 -1.08 1.04
C HIS A 41 -5.63 -0.66 2.39
N LEU A 42 -4.71 -1.48 2.89
CA LEU A 42 -3.95 -1.20 4.11
C LEU A 42 -2.66 -0.48 3.71
N TRP A 43 -2.54 0.81 4.03
CA TRP A 43 -1.33 1.60 3.74
C TRP A 43 -0.29 1.50 4.86
N GLY A 44 -0.68 0.96 6.01
CA GLY A 44 0.20 0.82 7.17
C GLY A 44 0.44 2.15 7.89
N LYS A 45 1.51 2.20 8.67
CA LYS A 45 1.83 3.30 9.59
C LYS A 45 2.51 4.47 8.86
N ARG A 46 1.99 5.68 9.05
CA ARG A 46 2.52 6.93 8.46
C ARG A 46 2.51 8.07 9.47
N ARG A 47 3.44 9.02 9.30
CA ARG A 47 3.53 10.24 10.13
C ARG A 47 2.44 11.24 9.73
N LEU A 48 1.75 11.79 10.72
CA LEU A 48 0.73 12.83 10.56
C LEU A 48 1.39 14.20 10.44
N ALA A 49 0.78 15.12 9.67
CA ALA A 49 1.28 16.48 9.53
C ALA A 49 1.21 17.29 10.84
N HIS A 50 0.21 16.98 11.68
CA HIS A 50 0.05 17.54 13.02
C HIS A 50 -0.48 16.46 13.97
N PRO A 51 -0.24 16.55 15.29
CA PRO A 51 -0.73 15.57 16.23
C PRO A 51 -2.26 15.55 16.31
N ILE A 52 -2.85 14.34 16.28
CA ILE A 52 -4.30 14.14 16.48
C ILE A 52 -4.47 13.29 17.75
N LYS A 53 -5.24 13.79 18.74
CA LYS A 53 -5.41 13.11 20.05
C LYS A 53 -4.04 12.69 20.67
N LYS A 54 -3.03 13.57 20.57
CA LYS A 54 -1.64 13.34 21.03
C LYS A 54 -0.84 12.27 20.27
N GLN A 55 -1.35 11.76 19.14
CA GLN A 55 -0.63 10.82 18.27
C GLN A 55 0.04 11.60 17.13
N THR A 56 1.32 11.34 16.87
CA THR A 56 2.09 11.90 15.75
C THR A 56 2.10 11.00 14.52
N GLU A 57 1.64 9.77 14.67
CA GLU A 57 1.60 8.73 13.64
C GLU A 57 0.22 8.08 13.65
N GLY A 58 -0.16 7.47 12.53
CA GLY A 58 -1.42 6.76 12.40
C GLY A 58 -1.34 5.68 11.34
N ILE A 59 -2.19 4.67 11.46
CA ILE A 59 -2.30 3.59 10.47
C ILE A 59 -3.41 3.95 9.50
N TYR A 60 -3.08 4.03 8.21
CA TYR A 60 -4.02 4.40 7.16
C TYR A 60 -4.68 3.17 6.55
N VAL A 61 -6.01 3.19 6.47
CA VAL A 61 -6.81 2.14 5.85
C VAL A 61 -7.88 2.77 4.97
N PHE A 62 -8.06 2.22 3.77
CA PHE A 62 -9.08 2.65 2.82
C PHE A 62 -9.96 1.47 2.46
N LEU A 63 -11.28 1.68 2.46
CA LEU A 63 -12.27 0.69 2.07
C LEU A 63 -13.14 1.24 0.94
N ASN A 64 -13.24 0.47 -0.14
CA ASN A 64 -14.13 0.74 -1.27
C ASN A 64 -15.37 -0.14 -1.13
N PHE A 65 -16.56 0.44 -1.15
CA PHE A 65 -17.80 -0.31 -1.00
C PHE A 65 -19.00 0.38 -1.66
N SER A 66 -20.02 -0.43 -1.94
CA SER A 66 -21.31 -0.02 -2.47
C SER A 66 -22.35 -0.04 -1.37
N LEU A 67 -23.09 1.06 -1.17
CA LEU A 67 -24.13 1.12 -0.15
C LEU A 67 -25.26 2.11 -0.52
N SER A 68 -26.41 1.98 0.14
CA SER A 68 -27.52 2.93 0.02
C SER A 68 -27.20 4.25 0.75
N PRO A 69 -27.63 5.43 0.26
CA PRO A 69 -27.33 6.70 0.92
C PRO A 69 -27.96 6.85 2.32
N GLN A 70 -29.02 6.08 2.62
CA GLN A 70 -29.61 6.04 3.96
C GLN A 70 -28.71 5.26 4.91
N SER A 71 -28.30 4.04 4.52
CA SER A 71 -27.48 3.16 5.35
C SER A 71 -26.05 3.69 5.56
N VAL A 72 -25.50 4.43 4.60
CA VAL A 72 -24.16 5.06 4.72
C VAL A 72 -24.06 6.00 5.92
N LYS A 73 -25.14 6.74 6.23
CA LYS A 73 -25.15 7.63 7.40
C LYS A 73 -25.04 6.86 8.70
N GLU A 74 -25.62 5.65 8.75
CA GLU A 74 -25.51 4.78 9.91
C GLU A 74 -24.10 4.20 10.05
N LEU A 75 -23.49 3.78 8.94
CA LEU A 75 -22.10 3.31 8.93
C LEU A 75 -21.13 4.37 9.46
N VAL A 76 -21.24 5.62 8.98
CA VAL A 76 -20.39 6.73 9.45
C VAL A 76 -20.56 6.98 10.95
N ARG A 77 -21.80 6.91 11.46
CA ARG A 77 -22.06 7.03 12.91
C ARG A 77 -21.35 5.91 13.67
N THR A 78 -21.47 4.66 13.23
CA THR A 78 -20.76 3.53 13.87
C THR A 78 -19.26 3.77 13.89
N VAL A 79 -18.65 4.17 12.76
CA VAL A 79 -17.21 4.45 12.66
C VAL A 79 -16.78 5.58 13.60
N GLN A 80 -17.62 6.60 13.78
CA GLN A 80 -17.35 7.71 14.69
C GLN A 80 -17.28 7.28 16.17
N PHE A 81 -18.02 6.24 16.57
CA PHE A 81 -18.01 5.72 17.95
C PHE A 81 -16.84 4.78 18.23
N ILE A 82 -16.08 4.38 17.21
CA ILE A 82 -14.91 3.52 17.39
C ILE A 82 -13.74 4.38 17.91
N ASP A 83 -13.40 4.26 19.19
CA ASP A 83 -12.39 5.09 19.85
C ASP A 83 -10.97 5.00 19.25
N VAL A 84 -10.68 3.88 18.60
CA VAL A 84 -9.39 3.65 17.93
C VAL A 84 -9.26 4.40 16.60
N VAL A 85 -10.37 4.87 16.03
CA VAL A 85 -10.38 5.74 14.85
C VAL A 85 -10.06 7.17 15.29
N LEU A 86 -8.94 7.70 14.79
CA LEU A 86 -8.51 9.08 15.02
C LEU A 86 -9.24 10.06 14.11
N ARG A 87 -9.39 9.70 12.85
CA ARG A 87 -10.05 10.50 11.81
C ARG A 87 -10.64 9.55 10.76
N HIS A 88 -11.76 9.94 10.18
CA HIS A 88 -12.34 9.28 9.02
C HIS A 88 -12.74 10.31 7.97
N ILE A 89 -12.77 9.91 6.71
CA ILE A 89 -13.32 10.68 5.61
C ILE A 89 -14.13 9.73 4.74
N LEU A 90 -15.34 10.13 4.41
CA LEU A 90 -16.18 9.42 3.45
C LEU A 90 -16.24 10.23 2.17
N VAL A 91 -15.87 9.63 1.06
CA VAL A 91 -15.95 10.22 -0.27
C VAL A 91 -16.93 9.40 -1.08
N LYS A 92 -17.86 10.07 -1.78
CA LYS A 92 -18.71 9.42 -2.77
C LYS A 92 -17.96 9.42 -4.10
N ASP A 93 -17.88 8.26 -4.73
CA ASP A 93 -17.34 8.17 -6.09
C ASP A 93 -18.31 8.88 -7.06
N GLU A 94 -17.94 10.09 -7.47
CA GLU A 94 -18.61 10.78 -8.58
C GLU A 94 -18.07 10.26 -9.91
N LYS A 95 -18.17 8.95 -10.14
CA LYS A 95 -17.90 8.42 -11.48
C LYS A 95 -18.99 8.91 -12.43
N LYS A 96 -18.71 9.99 -13.17
CA LYS A 96 -19.26 10.13 -14.54
C LYS A 96 -18.94 8.81 -15.23
N ALA A 97 -19.96 8.14 -15.77
CA ALA A 97 -19.76 6.94 -16.57
C ALA A 97 -18.67 7.20 -17.63
N THR A 98 -17.81 6.21 -17.89
CA THR A 98 -16.53 6.25 -18.66
C THR A 98 -15.34 6.67 -17.79
N VAL A 99 -14.46 5.76 -17.38
CA VAL A 99 -13.41 5.15 -18.22
C VAL A 99 -13.20 3.67 -17.87
N LYS A 100 -13.10 2.85 -18.92
CA LYS A 100 -12.78 1.41 -18.87
C LYS A 100 -11.40 1.19 -18.23
N GLU A 101 -11.29 0.17 -17.39
CA GLU A 101 -10.03 -0.33 -16.84
C GLU A 101 -9.00 -0.54 -17.95
N LYS A 102 -7.88 0.18 -17.89
CA LYS A 102 -6.65 -0.23 -18.56
C LYS A 102 -5.76 -0.91 -17.53
N LYS A 103 -5.73 -2.23 -17.65
CA LYS A 103 -4.70 -3.13 -17.13
C LYS A 103 -3.32 -2.70 -17.69
N SER A 104 -2.29 -2.92 -16.86
CA SER A 104 -0.85 -2.84 -17.14
C SER A 104 -0.18 -1.46 -17.12
N ALA A 105 0.65 -1.26 -16.08
CA ALA A 105 1.99 -0.71 -16.22
C ALA A 105 2.85 -1.23 -15.04
N GLU A 106 3.42 -2.41 -15.27
CA GLU A 106 4.64 -2.90 -14.66
C GLU A 106 5.72 -1.81 -14.77
N ILE A 107 6.41 -1.49 -13.67
CA ILE A 107 7.51 -0.52 -13.69
C ILE A 107 8.67 -1.21 -14.42
N PRO A 108 9.15 -0.70 -15.58
CA PRO A 108 10.37 -1.22 -16.17
C PRO A 108 11.54 -0.73 -15.33
N VAL A 109 12.30 -1.66 -14.76
CA VAL A 109 13.64 -1.40 -14.23
C VAL A 109 14.51 -1.05 -15.43
N VAL A 110 14.76 0.25 -15.64
CA VAL A 110 15.68 0.73 -16.67
C VAL A 110 17.10 0.58 -16.14
N GLU A 111 17.77 -0.43 -16.67
CA GLU A 111 19.20 -0.69 -16.63
C GLU A 111 19.96 0.52 -17.19
N THR A 112 20.56 1.32 -16.31
CA THR A 112 21.53 2.36 -16.71
C THR A 112 22.89 1.69 -16.86
N ASN A 113 23.30 1.50 -18.11
CA ASN A 113 24.62 1.01 -18.45
C ASN A 113 25.43 2.13 -19.12
N GLN A 114 26.72 2.14 -18.76
CA GLN A 114 27.89 2.72 -19.44
C GLN A 114 28.44 4.09 -18.97
N GLU A 115 29.59 3.94 -18.29
CA GLU A 115 30.72 4.87 -18.16
C GLU A 115 31.22 5.41 -19.51
N PRO A 116 32.00 6.50 -19.48
CA PRO A 116 33.20 6.57 -20.32
C PRO A 116 34.47 7.06 -19.57
N GLN A 117 35.57 6.30 -19.76
CA GLN A 117 36.97 6.67 -20.10
C GLN A 117 37.62 7.88 -19.36
N SER A 118 38.87 7.93 -18.91
CA SER A 118 40.10 7.14 -19.10
C SER A 118 41.20 7.82 -18.26
N GLU A 119 42.10 7.07 -17.59
CA GLU A 119 43.50 7.49 -17.46
C GLU A 119 44.40 6.28 -17.14
N GLU A 120 45.57 6.30 -17.77
CA GLU A 120 46.53 5.24 -18.04
C GLU A 120 47.65 5.25 -16.99
N VAL A 121 48.03 4.09 -16.43
CA VAL A 121 49.45 3.79 -16.13
C VAL A 121 49.70 2.28 -16.29
N LYS A 122 50.61 1.99 -17.24
CA LYS A 122 51.31 0.73 -17.57
C LYS A 122 52.02 0.13 -16.34
N GLU A 123 52.15 -1.17 -16.17
CA GLU A 123 53.16 -2.11 -16.71
C GLU A 123 53.39 -3.09 -15.50
N VAL A 124 53.59 -4.41 -15.54
CA VAL A 124 54.37 -5.30 -16.41
C VAL A 124 53.80 -6.74 -16.28
N SER A 125 53.97 -7.49 -17.37
CA SER A 125 53.88 -8.96 -17.60
C SER A 125 54.36 -9.86 -16.43
N VAL A 126 53.85 -11.09 -16.27
CA VAL A 126 54.25 -12.30 -17.02
C VAL A 126 53.07 -13.27 -17.22
N SER A 127 52.93 -13.72 -18.47
CA SER A 127 52.16 -14.86 -18.96
C SER A 127 53.05 -16.11 -19.07
N GLU A 128 52.48 -17.31 -18.90
CA GLU A 128 52.75 -18.57 -19.65
C GLU A 128 52.02 -19.72 -18.90
N ASN A 129 50.86 -20.19 -19.35
CA ASN A 129 50.57 -21.21 -20.39
C ASN A 129 51.12 -22.63 -20.09
N ASP A 130 50.15 -23.52 -19.94
CA ASP A 130 50.02 -24.88 -20.49
C ASP A 130 51.17 -25.90 -20.47
N ASP A 131 50.82 -27.03 -19.83
CA ASP A 131 50.92 -28.40 -20.36
C ASP A 131 52.25 -29.18 -20.26
N VAL A 132 52.08 -30.50 -20.14
CA VAL A 132 52.98 -31.59 -20.58
C VAL A 132 53.84 -32.35 -19.54
N GLN A 133 53.39 -33.60 -19.31
CA GLN A 133 54.09 -34.90 -19.15
C GLN A 133 54.83 -35.32 -17.86
N THR A 134 54.27 -36.37 -17.25
CA THR A 134 54.94 -37.57 -16.68
C THR A 134 56.07 -38.11 -17.59
N PRO A 135 57.17 -38.72 -17.07
CA PRO A 135 57.10 -40.11 -16.59
C PRO A 135 58.06 -40.53 -15.44
N SER A 136 57.80 -41.75 -14.98
CA SER A 136 58.48 -42.69 -14.09
C SER A 136 60.01 -42.63 -13.93
N GLU A 137 60.48 -42.84 -12.69
CA GLU A 137 61.42 -43.92 -12.30
C GLU A 137 61.14 -44.33 -10.85
#